data_AF-A0A7S2BG71-F1
#
_entry.id   AF-A0A7S2BG71-F1
#
_cell.length_a   1.000
_cell.length_b   1.000
_cell.length_c   1.000
_cell.angle_alpha   90.00
_cell.angle_beta   90.00
_cell.angle_gamma   90.00
#
_symmetry.space_group_name_H-M   'P 1'
#
loop_
_entity.id
_entity.type
_entity.pdbx_description
1 polymer ?
#
loop_
_entity_poly.entity_id
_entity_poly.type
_entity_poly.pdbx_seq_one_letter_code
_entity_poly.pdbx_strand_id
1 'polypeptide(L)'
;KKMTLEGFIRNNRGISSGSDLSVEFLTDIYNRIASQPITLKEDDVLRASAFRRHTTNDLDLFGSSAKARRKEAFHKEREEMVRDSERMFNQVTKDARKRIEYVSESDLQDEYIAPMFDCAWGPILGVYSFLLDNTDTPNI
;
A
#
# COMPACT_ATOMS: atom_id res chain seq x y z
N LYS A 1 22.63 -12.33 15.44
CA LYS A 1 23.28 -11.53 16.53
C LYS A 1 23.13 -10.06 16.16
N LYS A 2 22.57 -9.21 17.03
CA LYS A 2 22.44 -7.77 16.74
C LYS A 2 23.83 -7.13 16.74
N MET A 3 24.05 -6.16 15.84
CA MET A 3 25.28 -5.37 15.80
C MET A 3 25.38 -4.51 17.06
N THR A 4 26.58 -4.34 17.61
CA THR A 4 26.85 -3.43 18.73
C THR A 4 27.16 -2.03 18.22
N LEU A 5 27.05 -1.01 19.08
CA LEU A 5 27.43 0.37 18.74
C LEU A 5 28.88 0.46 18.22
N GLU A 6 29.83 -0.16 18.92
CA GLU A 6 31.23 -0.25 18.49
C GLU A 6 31.38 -0.94 17.12
N GLY A 7 30.58 -1.97 16.88
CA GLY A 7 30.54 -2.64 15.58
C GLY A 7 30.02 -1.72 14.48
N PHE A 8 29.01 -0.92 14.77
CA PHE A 8 28.44 0.06 13.85
C PHE A 8 29.42 1.17 13.51
N ILE A 9 30.14 1.72 14.50
CA ILE A 9 31.18 2.74 14.29
C ILE A 9 32.30 2.17 13.39
N ARG A 10 32.79 0.97 13.71
CA ARG A 10 33.85 0.33 12.92
C ARG A 10 33.41 0.06 11.47
N ASN A 11 32.16 -0.30 11.24
CA ASN A 11 31.63 -0.58 9.90
C ASN A 11 31.50 0.69 9.03
N ASN A 12 31.43 1.87 9.64
CA ASN A 12 31.26 3.15 8.95
C ASN A 12 32.55 3.99 8.90
N ARG A 13 33.73 3.38 9.07
CA ARG A 13 35.00 4.08 8.90
C ARG A 13 35.28 4.40 7.43
N GLY A 14 35.82 5.58 7.15
CA GLY A 14 36.25 6.03 5.83
C GLY A 14 35.13 6.45 4.88
N ILE A 15 33.86 6.45 5.32
CA ILE A 15 32.73 6.71 4.43
C ILE A 15 32.57 8.18 4.03
N SER A 16 33.24 9.10 4.74
CA SER A 16 33.22 10.54 4.44
C SER A 16 34.42 10.91 3.57
N SER A 17 34.39 10.56 2.27
CA SER A 17 35.47 10.88 1.31
C SER A 17 36.86 10.42 1.78
N GLY A 18 36.94 9.26 2.43
CA GLY A 18 38.18 8.71 3.00
C GLY A 18 38.45 9.11 4.45
N SER A 19 37.62 9.95 5.05
CA SER A 19 37.63 10.31 6.48
C SER A 19 36.51 9.62 7.27
N ASP A 20 36.65 9.58 8.59
CA ASP A 20 35.66 9.02 9.51
C ASP A 20 34.62 10.07 9.91
N LEU A 21 33.37 9.64 10.08
CA LEU A 21 32.32 10.46 10.70
C LEU A 21 32.53 10.54 12.22
N SER A 22 32.02 11.60 12.85
CA SER A 22 32.13 11.76 14.30
C SER A 22 31.41 10.64 15.06
N VAL A 23 31.99 10.21 16.19
CA VAL A 23 31.44 9.14 17.02
C VAL A 23 30.08 9.52 17.59
N GLU A 24 29.90 10.77 18.02
CA GLU A 24 28.62 11.28 18.53
C GLU A 24 27.51 11.16 17.47
N PHE A 25 27.79 11.56 16.23
CA PHE A 25 26.82 11.47 15.13
C PHE A 25 26.38 10.03 14.83
N LEU A 26 27.33 9.08 14.81
CA LEU A 26 27.02 7.67 14.61
C LEU A 26 26.29 7.06 15.81
N THR A 27 26.63 7.49 17.02
CA THR A 27 25.96 7.08 18.27
C THR A 27 24.50 7.53 18.28
N ASP A 28 24.23 8.78 17.90
CA ASP A 28 22.87 9.31 17.82
C ASP A 28 22.01 8.55 16.81
N ILE A 29 22.56 8.27 15.61
CA ILE A 29 21.85 7.48 14.60
C ILE A 29 21.56 6.07 15.11
N TYR A 30 22.55 5.41 15.72
CA TYR A 30 22.39 4.07 16.25
C TYR A 30 21.29 4.01 17.33
N ASN A 31 21.32 4.94 18.29
CA ASN A 31 20.33 5.02 19.36
C ASN A 31 18.94 5.35 18.81
N ARG A 32 18.85 6.25 17.84
CA ARG A 32 17.59 6.58 17.18
C ARG A 32 16.97 5.36 16.50
N ILE A 33 17.74 4.62 15.70
CA ILE A 33 17.24 3.41 15.01
C ILE A 33 16.90 2.29 16.02
N ALA A 34 17.65 2.19 17.11
CA ALA A 34 17.36 1.23 18.17
C ALA A 34 16.04 1.55 18.89
N SER A 35 15.74 2.85 19.10
CA SER A 35 14.52 3.32 19.74
C SER A 35 13.30 3.36 18.80
N GLN A 36 13.51 3.68 17.54
CA GLN A 36 12.51 3.80 16.48
C GLN A 36 12.96 2.96 15.28
N PRO A 37 12.68 1.64 15.31
CA PRO A 37 13.00 0.77 14.19
C PRO A 37 12.28 1.25 12.94
N ILE A 38 12.99 1.26 11.81
CA ILE A 38 12.39 1.52 10.51
C ILE A 38 11.53 0.32 10.17
N THR A 39 10.23 0.53 10.00
CA THR A 39 9.28 -0.51 9.63
C THR A 39 8.90 -0.36 8.17
N LEU A 40 8.78 -1.49 7.47
CA LEU A 40 8.09 -1.51 6.18
C LEU A 40 6.59 -1.63 6.43
N LYS A 41 5.78 -1.05 5.54
CA LYS A 41 4.31 -1.17 5.60
C LYS A 41 3.88 -2.66 5.67
N GLU A 42 4.57 -3.52 4.95
CA GLU A 42 4.35 -4.98 4.96
C GLU A 42 4.68 -5.61 6.33
N ASP A 43 5.75 -5.18 6.99
CA ASP A 43 6.13 -5.67 8.32
C ASP A 43 5.13 -5.25 9.41
N ASP A 44 4.48 -4.09 9.24
CA ASP A 44 3.44 -3.62 10.15
C ASP A 44 2.16 -4.44 10.00
N VAL A 45 1.79 -4.84 8.79
CA VAL A 45 0.69 -5.79 8.52
C VAL A 45 1.02 -7.17 9.09
N LEU A 46 2.27 -7.64 8.92
CA LEU A 46 2.72 -8.91 9.49
C LEU A 46 2.72 -8.89 11.03
N ARG A 47 3.15 -7.79 11.68
CA ARG A 47 3.06 -7.65 13.15
C ARG A 47 1.62 -7.56 13.64
N ALA A 48 0.75 -6.83 12.94
CA ALA A 48 -0.68 -6.78 13.27
C ALA A 48 -1.35 -8.16 13.13
N SER A 49 -0.98 -8.94 12.11
CA SER A 49 -1.47 -10.30 11.92
C SER A 49 -0.86 -11.31 12.90
N ALA A 50 0.40 -11.14 13.31
CA ALA A 50 1.06 -11.96 14.32
C ALA A 50 0.44 -11.74 15.72
N PHE A 51 0.06 -10.51 16.05
CA PHE A 51 -0.72 -10.22 17.26
C PHE A 51 -2.07 -10.95 17.26
N ARG A 52 -2.73 -11.06 16.10
CA ARG A 52 -3.96 -11.89 15.94
C ARG A 52 -3.70 -13.40 16.01
N ARG A 53 -2.48 -13.87 15.73
CA ARG A 53 -2.12 -15.30 15.87
C ARG A 53 -1.79 -15.70 17.30
N HIS A 54 -1.33 -14.77 18.14
CA HIS A 54 -1.03 -15.05 19.55
C HIS A 54 -2.30 -15.28 20.41
N THR A 55 -3.48 -14.95 19.90
CA THR A 55 -4.76 -15.29 20.55
C THR A 55 -5.34 -16.63 20.10
N THR A 56 -4.70 -17.32 19.14
CA THR A 56 -5.21 -18.58 18.58
C THR A 56 -4.11 -19.63 18.47
N ASN A 57 -3.41 -19.90 19.57
CA ASN A 57 -2.68 -21.14 19.73
C ASN A 57 -3.22 -21.85 20.97
N ASP A 58 -4.36 -22.53 20.81
CA ASP A 58 -4.49 -23.82 21.45
C ASP A 58 -5.32 -24.77 20.58
N LEU A 59 -4.67 -25.89 20.24
CA LEU A 59 -5.23 -27.18 19.83
C LEU A 59 -6.28 -27.25 18.69
N ASP A 60 -5.83 -27.46 17.45
CA ASP A 60 -6.69 -27.96 16.37
C ASP A 60 -6.02 -29.15 15.66
N LEU A 61 -6.08 -30.30 16.34
CA LEU A 61 -5.55 -31.61 15.92
C LEU A 61 -6.43 -32.30 14.83
N PHE A 62 -7.49 -31.66 14.33
CA PHE A 62 -8.37 -32.24 13.31
C PHE A 62 -8.39 -31.41 12.00
N GLY A 63 -7.67 -31.89 11.00
CA GLY A 63 -7.34 -31.22 9.72
C GLY A 63 -8.48 -30.91 8.73
N SER A 64 -9.75 -30.90 9.18
CA SER A 64 -10.90 -30.48 8.35
C SER A 64 -11.39 -29.06 8.69
N SER A 65 -11.36 -28.67 9.97
CA SER A 65 -11.77 -27.35 10.47
C SER A 65 -10.81 -26.23 10.05
N ALA A 66 -9.50 -26.47 10.14
CA ALA A 66 -8.48 -25.47 9.83
C ALA A 66 -8.47 -25.04 8.34
N LYS A 67 -8.84 -25.95 7.42
CA LYS A 67 -8.95 -25.63 5.98
C LYS A 67 -10.18 -24.78 5.69
N ALA A 68 -11.32 -25.08 6.33
CA ALA A 68 -12.53 -24.27 6.23
C ALA A 68 -12.28 -22.85 6.78
N ARG A 69 -11.68 -22.74 7.97
CA ARG A 69 -11.34 -21.46 8.60
C ARG A 69 -10.35 -20.62 7.78
N ARG A 70 -9.37 -21.27 7.13
CA ARG A 70 -8.42 -20.59 6.22
C ARG A 70 -9.11 -20.11 4.95
N LYS A 71 -10.03 -20.90 4.39
CA LYS A 71 -10.83 -20.52 3.22
C LYS A 71 -11.73 -19.33 3.54
N GLU A 72 -12.41 -19.36 4.68
CA GLU A 72 -13.25 -18.25 5.17
C GLU A 72 -12.44 -16.97 5.42
N ALA A 73 -11.25 -17.08 6.03
CA ALA A 73 -10.36 -15.94 6.23
C ALA A 73 -9.93 -15.31 4.89
N PHE A 74 -9.61 -16.14 3.89
CA PHE A 74 -9.26 -15.67 2.55
C PHE A 74 -10.47 -15.06 1.81
N HIS A 75 -11.67 -15.63 1.94
CA HIS A 75 -12.89 -15.02 1.40
C HIS A 75 -13.14 -13.64 2.01
N LYS A 76 -13.02 -13.52 3.33
CA LYS A 76 -13.18 -12.25 4.04
C LYS A 76 -12.16 -11.19 3.59
N GLU A 77 -10.90 -11.59 3.44
CA GLU A 77 -9.84 -10.70 2.93
C GLU A 77 -10.14 -10.25 1.49
N ARG A 78 -10.65 -11.14 0.63
CA ARG A 78 -11.06 -10.79 -0.73
C ARG A 78 -12.25 -9.84 -0.76
N GLU A 79 -13.23 -10.03 0.12
CA GLU A 79 -14.37 -9.10 0.24
C GLU A 79 -13.92 -7.71 0.69
N GLU A 80 -12.96 -7.64 1.62
CA GLU A 80 -12.38 -6.37 2.07
C GLU A 80 -11.61 -5.67 0.95
N MET A 81 -10.80 -6.42 0.18
CA MET A 81 -10.09 -5.89 -0.98
C MET A 81 -11.05 -5.40 -2.08
N VAL A 82 -12.13 -6.13 -2.34
CA VAL A 82 -13.17 -5.70 -3.30
C VAL A 82 -13.83 -4.41 -2.81
N ARG A 83 -14.24 -4.34 -1.54
CA ARG A 83 -14.85 -3.14 -0.97
C ARG A 83 -13.91 -1.93 -1.02
N ASP A 84 -12.63 -2.11 -0.75
CA ASP A 84 -11.64 -1.04 -0.86
C ASP A 84 -11.40 -0.62 -2.31
N SER A 85 -11.38 -1.57 -3.25
CA SER A 85 -11.31 -1.25 -4.68
C SER A 85 -12.54 -0.49 -5.18
N GLU A 86 -13.74 -0.82 -4.70
CA GLU A 86 -14.98 -0.10 -4.99
C GLU A 86 -14.96 1.32 -4.44
N ARG A 87 -14.41 1.52 -3.23
CA ARG A 87 -14.25 2.85 -2.64
C ARG A 87 -13.30 3.72 -3.45
N MET A 88 -12.15 3.17 -3.85
CA MET A 88 -11.19 3.89 -4.67
C MET A 88 -11.78 4.23 -6.05
N PHE A 89 -12.48 3.28 -6.68
CA PHE A 89 -13.17 3.53 -7.94
C PHE A 89 -14.23 4.63 -7.81
N ASN A 90 -15.06 4.58 -6.77
CA ASN A 90 -16.10 5.59 -6.51
C ASN A 90 -15.52 6.97 -6.13
N GLN A 91 -14.34 7.03 -5.54
CA GLN A 91 -13.63 8.29 -5.29
C GLN A 91 -13.09 8.87 -6.59
N VAL A 92 -12.44 8.05 -7.42
CA VAL A 92 -11.93 8.46 -8.73
C VAL A 92 -13.05 8.97 -9.63
N THR A 93 -14.21 8.31 -9.64
CA THR A 93 -15.38 8.79 -10.43
C THR A 93 -15.97 10.07 -9.87
N LYS A 94 -16.07 10.25 -8.54
CA LYS A 94 -16.52 11.50 -7.92
C LYS A 94 -15.56 12.66 -8.15
N ASP A 95 -14.26 12.41 -8.06
CA ASP A 95 -13.23 13.41 -8.34
C ASP A 95 -13.18 13.75 -9.82
N ALA A 96 -13.36 12.76 -10.70
CA ALA A 96 -13.54 13.01 -12.13
C ALA A 96 -14.77 13.88 -12.40
N ARG A 97 -15.92 13.60 -11.76
CA ARG A 97 -17.13 14.44 -11.85
C ARG A 97 -16.89 15.88 -11.37
N LYS A 98 -16.16 16.07 -10.27
CA LYS A 98 -15.80 17.41 -9.77
C LYS A 98 -14.84 18.18 -10.68
N ARG A 99 -13.97 17.49 -11.42
CA ARG A 99 -13.01 18.12 -12.35
C ARG A 99 -13.65 18.54 -13.68
N ILE A 100 -14.90 18.14 -13.95
CA ILE A 100 -15.66 18.60 -15.11
C ILE A 100 -16.31 19.94 -14.74
N GLU A 101 -15.49 21.00 -14.67
CA GLU A 101 -15.92 22.37 -14.33
C GLU A 101 -16.71 23.05 -15.47
N TYR A 102 -16.69 22.46 -16.67
CA TYR A 102 -17.26 23.02 -17.90
C TYR A 102 -18.67 22.50 -18.27
N VAL A 103 -19.26 21.59 -17.50
CA VAL A 103 -20.59 21.04 -17.78
C VAL A 103 -21.56 21.51 -16.70
N SER A 104 -22.64 22.18 -17.10
CA SER A 104 -23.68 22.64 -16.18
C SER A 104 -24.33 21.44 -15.48
N GLU A 105 -24.68 21.59 -14.19
CA GLU A 105 -25.36 20.55 -13.40
C GLU A 105 -26.72 20.15 -14.02
N SER A 106 -27.31 21.04 -14.84
CA SER A 106 -28.50 20.77 -15.66
C SER A 106 -28.25 19.79 -16.81
N ASP A 107 -27.06 19.84 -17.41
CA ASP A 107 -26.71 19.02 -18.57
C ASP A 107 -26.33 17.60 -18.11
N LEU A 108 -25.78 17.47 -16.90
CA LEU A 108 -25.50 16.17 -16.27
C LEU A 108 -26.77 15.40 -15.83
N GLN A 109 -27.92 16.09 -15.72
CA GLN A 109 -29.22 15.48 -15.43
C GLN A 109 -30.00 15.07 -16.68
N ASP A 110 -29.46 15.33 -17.87
CA ASP A 110 -30.10 14.94 -19.13
C ASP A 110 -30.04 13.41 -19.29
N GLU A 111 -31.21 12.78 -19.33
CA GLU A 111 -31.42 11.32 -19.28
C GLU A 111 -30.65 10.59 -20.40
N TYR A 112 -30.39 11.28 -21.50
CA TYR A 112 -29.70 10.72 -22.66
C TYR A 112 -28.18 10.64 -22.49
N ILE A 113 -27.56 11.55 -21.72
CA ILE A 113 -26.10 11.58 -21.55
C ILE A 113 -25.64 11.10 -20.18
N ALA A 114 -26.51 11.08 -19.16
CA ALA A 114 -26.20 10.56 -17.83
C ALA A 114 -25.57 9.15 -17.86
N PRO A 115 -26.03 8.17 -18.68
CA PRO A 115 -25.38 6.85 -18.76
C PRO A 115 -23.92 6.92 -19.22
N MET A 116 -23.56 7.90 -20.05
CA MET A 116 -22.18 8.09 -20.49
C MET A 116 -21.27 8.45 -19.30
N PHE A 117 -21.72 9.36 -18.43
CA PHE A 117 -20.96 9.77 -17.25
C PHE A 117 -21.03 8.78 -16.08
N ASP A 118 -22.11 8.01 -15.99
CA ASP A 118 -22.38 7.12 -14.87
C ASP A 118 -21.71 5.75 -15.00
N CYS A 119 -21.67 5.18 -16.21
CA CYS A 119 -21.14 3.83 -16.40
C CYS A 119 -20.20 3.64 -17.60
N ALA A 120 -20.31 4.42 -18.67
CA ALA A 120 -19.53 4.17 -19.88
C ALA A 120 -18.14 4.83 -19.87
N TRP A 121 -18.04 6.13 -19.60
CA TRP A 121 -16.81 6.90 -19.78
C TRP A 121 -15.73 6.59 -18.78
N GLY A 122 -16.06 6.32 -17.51
CA GLY A 122 -15.05 5.95 -16.50
C GLY A 122 -14.17 4.77 -16.94
N PRO A 123 -14.77 3.60 -17.27
CA PRO A 123 -14.02 2.45 -17.80
C PRO A 123 -13.31 2.74 -19.12
N ILE A 124 -13.98 3.39 -20.08
CA ILE A 124 -13.40 3.69 -21.41
C ILE A 124 -12.16 4.57 -21.27
N LEU A 125 -12.27 5.69 -20.55
CA LEU A 125 -11.17 6.61 -20.32
C LEU A 125 -10.05 5.98 -19.48
N GLY A 126 -10.40 5.12 -18.52
CA GLY A 126 -9.41 4.36 -17.74
C GLY A 126 -8.58 3.42 -18.62
N VAL A 127 -9.22 2.66 -19.51
CA VAL A 127 -8.52 1.80 -20.48
C VAL A 127 -7.65 2.64 -21.43
N TYR A 128 -8.17 3.75 -21.94
CA TYR A 128 -7.38 4.64 -22.80
C TYR A 128 -6.17 5.23 -22.08
N SER A 129 -6.33 5.72 -20.84
CA SER A 129 -5.22 6.25 -20.03
C SER A 129 -4.15 5.19 -19.84
N PHE A 130 -4.55 3.97 -19.46
CA PHE A 130 -3.62 2.85 -19.30
C PHE A 130 -2.90 2.53 -20.61
N LEU A 131 -3.62 2.42 -21.72
CA LEU A 131 -3.00 2.12 -23.01
C LEU A 131 -2.01 3.21 -23.39
N LEU A 132 -2.39 4.49 -23.30
CA LEU A 132 -1.52 5.62 -23.63
C LEU A 132 -0.24 5.63 -22.78
N ASP A 133 -0.36 5.47 -21.46
CA ASP A 133 0.78 5.42 -20.54
C ASP A 133 1.74 4.25 -20.83
N ASN A 134 1.23 3.12 -21.32
CA ASN A 134 2.03 1.94 -21.65
C ASN A 134 2.53 1.90 -23.10
N THR A 135 1.95 2.70 -24.00
CA THR A 135 2.38 2.82 -25.39
C THR A 135 3.44 3.90 -25.61
N ASP A 136 3.70 4.75 -24.61
CA ASP A 136 4.77 5.74 -24.66
C ASP A 136 6.13 5.04 -24.54
N THR A 137 6.63 4.53 -25.66
CA THR A 137 8.00 4.05 -25.76
C THR A 137 8.95 5.22 -25.45
N PRO A 138 9.92 5.10 -24.54
CA PRO A 138 10.97 6.10 -24.43
C PRO A 138 11.65 6.16 -25.80
N ASN A 139 11.52 7.31 -26.48
CA ASN A 139 12.18 7.57 -27.75
C ASN A 139 13.67 7.20 -27.61
N ILE A 140 14.08 6.19 -28.37
CA ILE A 140 15.50 5.88 -28.63
C ILE A 140 16.06 6.95 -29.56
#